data_AF-A0A1B1Q017-F1
#
_entry.id   AF-A0A1B1Q017-F1
#
_cell.length_a   1.000
_cell.length_b   1.000
_cell.length_c   1.000
_cell.angle_alpha   90.00
_cell.angle_beta   90.00
_cell.angle_gamma   90.00
#
_symmetry.space_group_name_H-M   'P 1'
#
loop_
_entity.id
_entity.type
_entity.pdbx_description
1 polymer ?
#
loop_
_entity_poly.entity_id
_entity_poly.type
_entity_poly.pdbx_seq_one_letter_code
_entity_poly.pdbx_strand_id
1 'polypeptide(L)'
;MNTKKGSIINHLLRSHIPGTVELASDMHRRGISYELQKQYRKSGWLELIGTGALVRPGENVTWEGGLYSLQNQAGLAVHVGALTALELHGVAHYIRSEQSPVYLFSTPDVTLPSWFRNHTWSQPVRHERTGFLPDDIGLTEHILPLFSLHISSRERAMLEMLFLAPGAFDLMECYQVIEGLITLRPKLLQQLLVACRSVKVKRLFLFMAEKANHPWFSRLNTGSIDIGRGKRCLVKDGAFVKKYDITVPRNLLS
;
A
#
# COMPACT_ATOMS: atom_id res chain seq x y z
N MET A 1 -40.03 -27.13 -5.08
CA MET A 1 -39.12 -26.23 -4.32
C MET A 1 -37.69 -26.14 -4.88
N ASN A 2 -37.45 -26.36 -6.19
CA ASN A 2 -36.08 -26.49 -6.74
C ASN A 2 -35.59 -25.25 -7.54
N THR A 3 -36.45 -24.28 -7.83
CA THR A 3 -36.14 -23.11 -8.67
C THR A 3 -35.36 -22.01 -7.94
N LYS A 4 -35.53 -21.84 -6.63
CA LYS A 4 -34.78 -20.85 -5.84
C LYS A 4 -33.30 -21.22 -5.64
N LYS A 5 -32.94 -22.51 -5.58
CA LYS A 5 -31.54 -22.96 -5.40
C LYS A 5 -30.67 -22.71 -6.64
N GLY A 6 -31.19 -22.99 -7.84
CA GLY A 6 -30.48 -22.70 -9.10
C GLY A 6 -30.28 -21.19 -9.34
N SER A 7 -31.24 -20.36 -8.91
CA SER A 7 -31.16 -18.89 -8.99
C SER A 7 -30.01 -18.30 -8.18
N ILE A 8 -29.73 -18.82 -6.98
CA ILE A 8 -28.72 -18.24 -6.08
C ILE A 8 -27.31 -18.77 -6.39
N ILE A 9 -27.18 -20.00 -6.90
CA ILE A 9 -25.91 -20.51 -7.44
C ILE A 9 -25.50 -19.69 -8.67
N ASN A 10 -26.45 -19.42 -9.58
CA ASN A 10 -26.19 -18.54 -10.73
C ASN A 10 -25.85 -17.11 -10.29
N HIS A 11 -26.42 -16.62 -9.19
CA HIS A 11 -26.05 -15.32 -8.63
C HIS A 11 -24.61 -15.32 -8.12
N LEU A 12 -24.21 -16.32 -7.32
CA LEU A 12 -22.84 -16.48 -6.86
C LEU A 12 -21.84 -16.60 -8.03
N LEU A 13 -22.19 -17.38 -9.06
CA LEU A 13 -21.38 -17.54 -10.27
C LEU A 13 -21.20 -16.24 -11.05
N ARG A 14 -22.21 -15.38 -11.07
CA ARG A 14 -22.17 -14.09 -11.78
C ARG A 14 -21.45 -13.00 -11.00
N SER A 15 -21.47 -13.06 -9.66
CA SER A 15 -20.87 -12.02 -8.82
C SER A 15 -19.44 -12.31 -8.41
N HIS A 16 -18.95 -13.54 -8.63
CA HIS A 16 -17.61 -13.93 -8.25
C HIS A 16 -16.57 -13.37 -9.23
N ILE A 17 -15.53 -12.76 -8.69
CA ILE A 17 -14.38 -12.30 -9.46
C ILE A 17 -13.26 -13.33 -9.27
N PRO A 18 -12.82 -14.02 -10.35
CA PRO A 18 -11.79 -15.03 -10.24
C PRO A 18 -10.51 -14.52 -9.57
N GLY A 19 -9.91 -15.36 -8.72
CA GLY A 19 -8.68 -15.02 -8.00
C GLY A 19 -8.88 -14.08 -6.81
N THR A 20 -10.12 -13.84 -6.38
CA THR A 20 -10.45 -13.03 -5.17
C THR A 20 -10.99 -13.90 -4.03
N VAL A 21 -11.07 -13.31 -2.85
CA VAL A 21 -11.62 -13.94 -1.65
C VAL A 21 -13.08 -13.53 -1.48
N GLU A 22 -13.95 -14.50 -1.29
CA GLU A 22 -15.37 -14.27 -0.97
C GLU A 22 -15.55 -14.19 0.55
N LEU A 23 -15.80 -12.98 1.06
CA LEU A 23 -16.08 -12.79 2.48
C LEU A 23 -17.49 -13.25 2.80
N ALA A 24 -17.61 -14.11 3.81
CA ALA A 24 -18.89 -14.65 4.27
C ALA A 24 -19.90 -13.55 4.66
N SER A 25 -19.41 -12.45 5.25
CA SER A 25 -20.20 -11.26 5.57
C SER A 25 -20.71 -10.53 4.34
N ASP A 26 -19.89 -10.43 3.30
CA ASP A 26 -20.26 -9.75 2.06
C ASP A 26 -21.20 -10.60 1.18
N MET A 27 -20.95 -11.90 1.10
CA MET A 27 -21.90 -12.86 0.52
C MET A 27 -23.27 -12.77 1.21
N HIS A 28 -23.29 -12.64 2.54
CA HIS A 28 -24.54 -12.47 3.28
C HIS A 28 -25.25 -11.16 2.93
N ARG A 29 -24.50 -10.05 2.83
CA ARG A 29 -24.99 -8.75 2.38
C ARG A 29 -25.58 -8.80 0.97
N ARG A 30 -24.99 -9.62 0.07
CA ARG A 30 -25.48 -9.92 -1.29
C ARG A 30 -26.64 -10.93 -1.34
N GLY A 31 -27.18 -11.36 -0.20
CA GLY A 31 -28.35 -12.23 -0.12
C GLY A 31 -28.06 -13.75 -0.06
N ILE A 32 -26.80 -14.15 0.09
CA ILE A 32 -26.41 -15.56 0.25
C ILE A 32 -26.31 -15.89 1.74
N SER A 33 -27.30 -16.59 2.28
CA SER A 33 -27.35 -16.94 3.71
C SER A 33 -26.16 -17.78 4.18
N TYR A 34 -25.76 -17.67 5.44
CA TYR A 34 -24.70 -18.49 6.03
C TYR A 34 -24.99 -20.00 5.94
N GLU A 35 -26.26 -20.40 5.97
CA GLU A 35 -26.66 -21.79 5.74
C GLU A 35 -26.34 -22.24 4.31
N LEU A 36 -26.62 -21.41 3.32
CA LEU A 36 -26.30 -21.69 1.92
C LEU A 36 -24.78 -21.70 1.69
N GLN A 37 -24.03 -20.79 2.31
CA GLN A 37 -22.57 -20.82 2.31
C GLN A 37 -22.02 -22.13 2.93
N LYS A 38 -22.66 -22.65 3.99
CA LYS A 38 -22.33 -23.97 4.56
C LYS A 38 -22.65 -25.11 3.58
N GLN A 39 -23.77 -25.04 2.86
CA GLN A 39 -24.09 -26.02 1.82
C GLN A 39 -23.04 -25.99 0.70
N TYR A 40 -22.67 -24.80 0.21
CA TYR A 40 -21.64 -24.64 -0.83
C TYR A 40 -20.29 -25.22 -0.43
N ARG A 41 -19.86 -25.01 0.82
CA ARG A 41 -18.67 -25.68 1.36
C ARG A 41 -18.80 -27.20 1.38
N LYS A 42 -19.91 -27.74 1.87
CA LYS A 42 -20.14 -29.20 1.91
C LYS A 42 -20.15 -29.84 0.53
N SER A 43 -20.66 -29.13 -0.47
CA SER A 43 -20.70 -29.59 -1.86
C SER A 43 -19.42 -29.33 -2.66
N GLY A 44 -18.36 -28.80 -2.03
CA GLY A 44 -17.09 -28.52 -2.72
C GLY A 44 -17.14 -27.35 -3.70
N TRP A 45 -18.04 -26.39 -3.51
CA TRP A 45 -18.09 -25.16 -4.32
C TRP A 45 -17.26 -24.02 -3.73
N LEU A 46 -16.98 -24.08 -2.43
CA LEU A 46 -16.21 -23.08 -1.70
C LEU A 46 -15.30 -23.79 -0.69
N GLU A 47 -14.08 -23.28 -0.54
CA GLU A 47 -13.10 -23.72 0.45
C GLU A 47 -12.76 -22.57 1.41
N LEU A 48 -12.43 -22.90 2.65
CA LEU A 48 -12.02 -21.90 3.64
C LEU A 48 -10.52 -21.63 3.51
N ILE A 49 -10.16 -20.35 3.43
CA ILE A 49 -8.77 -19.91 3.64
C ILE A 49 -8.54 -19.32 5.04
N GLY A 50 -9.63 -19.06 5.77
CA GLY A 50 -9.61 -18.60 7.16
C GLY A 50 -11.01 -18.24 7.65
N THR A 51 -11.10 -17.71 8.87
CA THR A 51 -12.39 -17.37 9.48
C THR A 51 -13.15 -16.35 8.63
N GLY A 52 -14.29 -16.76 8.08
CA GLY A 52 -15.16 -15.90 7.28
C GLY A 52 -14.64 -15.55 5.88
N ALA A 53 -13.58 -16.23 5.41
CA ALA A 53 -12.98 -16.00 4.10
C ALA A 53 -12.99 -17.31 3.29
N LEU A 54 -13.61 -17.24 2.12
CA LEU A 54 -13.88 -18.38 1.25
C LEU A 54 -13.23 -18.15 -0.11
N VAL A 55 -12.81 -19.21 -0.78
CA VAL A 55 -12.31 -19.17 -2.16
C VAL A 55 -12.96 -20.27 -2.96
N ARG A 56 -12.91 -20.15 -4.29
CA ARG A 56 -13.31 -21.25 -5.17
C ARG A 56 -12.19 -22.29 -5.24
N PRO A 57 -12.52 -23.59 -5.15
CA PRO A 57 -11.54 -24.66 -5.32
C PRO A 57 -10.84 -24.56 -6.67
N GLY A 58 -9.52 -24.72 -6.66
CA GLY A 58 -8.68 -24.68 -7.87
C GLY A 58 -8.30 -23.28 -8.36
N GLU A 59 -8.79 -22.20 -7.73
CA GLU A 59 -8.33 -20.85 -8.04
C GLU A 59 -7.07 -20.50 -7.27
N ASN A 60 -6.11 -19.88 -7.96
CA ASN A 60 -4.93 -19.31 -7.33
C ASN A 60 -5.22 -17.88 -6.87
N VAL A 61 -5.42 -17.70 -5.56
CA VAL A 61 -5.70 -16.39 -4.97
C VAL A 61 -4.40 -15.74 -4.52
N THR A 62 -4.06 -14.62 -5.14
CA THR A 62 -2.85 -13.85 -4.82
C THR A 62 -3.15 -12.77 -3.76
N TRP A 63 -2.10 -12.10 -3.26
CA TRP A 63 -2.27 -11.02 -2.29
C TRP A 63 -3.12 -9.87 -2.86
N GLU A 64 -3.06 -9.64 -4.17
CA GLU A 64 -3.89 -8.67 -4.89
C GLU A 64 -5.37 -9.00 -4.75
N GLY A 65 -5.75 -10.26 -4.96
CA GLY A 65 -7.14 -10.71 -4.82
C GLY A 65 -7.63 -10.68 -3.37
N GLY A 66 -6.74 -11.01 -2.42
CA GLY A 66 -7.00 -10.82 -1.00
C GLY A 66 -7.22 -9.34 -0.65
N LEU A 67 -6.35 -8.45 -1.14
CA LEU A 67 -6.42 -7.01 -0.89
C LEU A 67 -7.68 -6.40 -1.52
N TYR A 68 -8.03 -6.80 -2.75
CA TYR A 68 -9.27 -6.39 -3.40
C TYR A 68 -10.48 -6.65 -2.49
N SER A 69 -10.50 -7.83 -1.86
CA SER A 69 -11.59 -8.24 -0.98
C SER A 69 -11.61 -7.41 0.31
N LEU A 70 -10.45 -7.04 0.85
CA LEU A 70 -10.35 -6.11 1.98
C LEU A 70 -10.88 -4.71 1.63
N GLN A 71 -10.51 -4.19 0.45
CA GLN A 71 -10.90 -2.85 0.00
C GLN A 71 -12.40 -2.78 -0.32
N ASN A 72 -12.92 -3.76 -1.07
CA ASN A 72 -14.24 -3.66 -1.69
C ASN A 72 -15.35 -4.39 -0.92
N GLN A 73 -15.04 -5.53 -0.29
CA GLN A 73 -16.05 -6.32 0.43
C GLN A 73 -16.09 -5.96 1.93
N ALA A 74 -14.91 -5.80 2.54
CA ALA A 74 -14.79 -5.38 3.93
C ALA A 74 -14.81 -3.85 4.12
N GLY A 75 -14.59 -3.07 3.06
CA GLY A 75 -14.59 -1.60 3.13
C GLY A 75 -13.44 -1.02 3.95
N LEU A 76 -12.31 -1.73 4.04
CA LEU A 76 -11.16 -1.28 4.81
C LEU A 76 -10.37 -0.23 4.03
N ALA A 77 -10.01 0.88 4.70
CA ALA A 77 -9.10 1.91 4.18
C ALA A 77 -7.64 1.40 4.21
N VAL A 78 -7.35 0.44 3.35
CA VAL A 78 -6.01 -0.14 3.14
C VAL A 78 -5.62 0.01 1.69
N HIS A 79 -4.37 0.39 1.41
CA HIS A 79 -3.85 0.57 0.06
C HIS A 79 -2.43 0.02 -0.08
N VAL A 80 -2.01 -0.22 -1.32
CA VAL A 80 -0.61 -0.57 -1.62
C VAL A 80 0.23 0.70 -1.53
N GLY A 81 1.35 0.65 -0.80
CA GLY A 81 2.19 1.82 -0.56
C GLY A 81 3.69 1.58 -0.74
N ALA A 82 4.48 2.58 -0.38
CA ALA A 82 5.94 2.55 -0.42
C ALA A 82 6.51 2.01 -1.75
N LEU A 83 7.59 1.22 -1.69
CA LEU A 83 8.26 0.68 -2.88
C LEU A 83 7.31 -0.14 -3.77
N THR A 84 6.40 -0.92 -3.18
CA THR A 84 5.42 -1.71 -3.96
C THR A 84 4.57 -0.84 -4.89
N ALA A 85 4.07 0.29 -4.39
CA ALA A 85 3.31 1.20 -5.23
C ALA A 85 4.17 1.87 -6.32
N LEU A 86 5.43 2.22 -6.01
CA LEU A 86 6.35 2.79 -7.00
C LEU A 86 6.64 1.81 -8.14
N GLU A 87 6.83 0.52 -7.81
CA GLU A 87 7.05 -0.54 -8.79
C GLU A 87 5.81 -0.76 -9.66
N LEU A 88 4.61 -0.73 -9.09
CA LEU A 88 3.35 -0.78 -9.85
C LEU A 88 3.14 0.44 -10.77
N HIS A 89 3.80 1.57 -10.47
CA HIS A 89 3.88 2.75 -11.35
C HIS A 89 4.99 2.66 -12.39
N GLY A 90 5.69 1.53 -12.49
CA GLY A 90 6.77 1.32 -13.45
C GLY A 90 8.08 2.04 -13.09
N VAL A 91 8.30 2.39 -11.82
CA VAL A 91 9.59 2.92 -11.35
C VAL A 91 10.59 1.74 -11.28
N ALA A 92 11.17 1.41 -12.44
CA ALA A 92 11.73 0.10 -12.77
C ALA A 92 13.20 -0.13 -12.36
N HIS A 93 13.70 0.56 -11.33
CA HIS A 93 15.12 0.41 -10.95
C HIS A 93 15.39 -0.77 -10.00
N TYR A 94 14.36 -1.49 -9.54
CA TYR A 94 14.51 -2.63 -8.64
C TYR A 94 13.80 -3.85 -9.23
N ILE A 95 14.59 -4.87 -9.60
CA ILE A 95 14.06 -6.20 -9.89
C ILE A 95 13.59 -6.77 -8.55
N ARG A 96 12.27 -6.95 -8.39
CA ARG A 96 11.72 -7.64 -7.22
C ARG A 96 12.25 -9.06 -7.16
N SER A 97 12.83 -9.43 -6.03
CA SER A 97 12.90 -10.84 -5.67
C SER A 97 11.50 -11.29 -5.24
N GLU A 98 11.16 -12.57 -5.44
CA GLU A 98 9.95 -13.16 -4.86
C GLU A 98 9.92 -13.05 -3.33
N GLN A 99 11.06 -12.78 -2.70
CA GLN A 99 11.19 -12.55 -1.26
C GLN A 99 10.93 -11.09 -0.83
N SER A 100 10.83 -10.15 -1.78
CA SER A 100 10.60 -8.74 -1.46
C SER A 100 9.18 -8.54 -0.93
N PRO A 101 9.01 -7.95 0.27
CA PRO A 101 7.69 -7.80 0.84
C PRO A 101 6.79 -6.86 0.03
N VAL A 102 5.49 -7.13 0.10
CA VAL A 102 4.42 -6.22 -0.31
C VAL A 102 4.11 -5.28 0.85
N TYR A 103 4.19 -3.97 0.61
CA TYR A 103 3.89 -2.97 1.61
C TYR A 103 2.46 -2.48 1.48
N LEU A 104 1.65 -2.73 2.50
CA LEU A 104 0.30 -2.20 2.65
C LEU A 104 0.29 -1.12 3.72
N PHE A 105 -0.47 -0.06 3.48
CA PHE A 105 -0.65 1.05 4.42
C PHE A 105 -2.13 1.19 4.76
N SER A 106 -2.41 1.63 5.98
CA SER A 106 -3.75 2.02 6.39
C SER A 106 -3.70 3.09 7.48
N THR A 107 -4.86 3.65 7.80
CA THR A 107 -5.03 4.44 9.02
C THR A 107 -4.74 3.60 10.28
N PRO A 108 -4.41 4.24 11.42
CA PRO A 108 -4.02 3.53 12.66
C PRO A 108 -5.09 2.57 13.22
N ASP A 109 -6.37 2.86 12.97
CA ASP A 109 -7.54 2.14 13.46
C ASP A 109 -7.85 0.86 12.66
N VAL A 110 -7.38 0.78 11.41
CA VAL A 110 -7.62 -0.38 10.55
C VAL A 110 -6.77 -1.57 10.99
N THR A 111 -7.42 -2.70 11.24
CA THR A 111 -6.75 -3.97 11.55
C THR A 111 -7.11 -5.00 10.49
N LEU A 112 -6.09 -5.60 9.85
CA LEU A 112 -6.32 -6.65 8.88
C LEU A 112 -6.88 -7.91 9.56
N PRO A 113 -7.87 -8.58 8.94
CA PRO A 113 -8.46 -9.78 9.50
C PRO A 113 -7.43 -10.93 9.59
N SER A 114 -7.63 -11.85 10.54
CA SER A 114 -6.71 -12.97 10.76
C SER A 114 -6.55 -13.85 9.54
N TRP A 115 -7.60 -14.05 8.75
CA TRP A 115 -7.54 -14.84 7.53
C TRP A 115 -6.53 -14.27 6.54
N PHE A 116 -6.40 -12.94 6.44
CA PHE A 116 -5.46 -12.32 5.50
C PHE A 116 -4.04 -12.32 6.07
N ARG A 117 -3.89 -12.05 7.38
CA ARG A 117 -2.58 -12.01 8.05
C ARG A 117 -1.90 -13.38 8.15
N ASN A 118 -2.69 -14.44 8.33
CA ASN A 118 -2.17 -15.79 8.56
C ASN A 118 -2.08 -16.62 7.27
N HIS A 119 -2.60 -16.11 6.15
CA HIS A 119 -2.50 -16.80 4.87
C HIS A 119 -1.11 -16.62 4.26
N THR A 120 -0.56 -17.69 3.70
CA THR A 120 0.75 -17.67 3.04
C THR A 120 0.59 -17.17 1.62
N TRP A 121 0.80 -15.87 1.42
CA TRP A 121 0.81 -15.24 0.10
C TRP A 121 2.09 -15.55 -0.68
N SER A 122 2.06 -15.35 -2.01
CA SER A 122 3.23 -15.49 -2.89
C SER A 122 4.40 -14.57 -2.50
N GLN A 123 4.10 -13.44 -1.86
CA GLN A 123 5.08 -12.51 -1.30
C GLN A 123 4.73 -12.19 0.16
N PRO A 124 5.70 -12.03 1.07
CA PRO A 124 5.43 -11.61 2.44
C PRO A 124 4.71 -10.27 2.46
N VAL A 125 3.64 -10.14 3.25
CA VAL A 125 2.90 -8.87 3.39
C VAL A 125 3.33 -8.15 4.66
N ARG A 126 3.80 -6.91 4.51
CA ARG A 126 4.07 -5.97 5.60
C ARG A 126 2.98 -4.91 5.64
N HIS A 127 2.26 -4.83 6.76
CA HIS A 127 1.18 -3.87 6.94
C HIS A 127 1.56 -2.79 7.95
N GLU A 128 1.54 -1.55 7.49
CA GLU A 128 1.94 -0.37 8.25
C GLU A 128 0.71 0.48 8.57
N ARG A 129 0.43 0.61 9.87
CA ARG A 129 -0.69 1.39 10.40
C ARG A 129 -0.18 2.74 10.88
N THR A 130 -0.54 3.82 10.20
CA THR A 130 0.07 5.12 10.46
C THR A 130 -0.85 6.29 10.10
N GLY A 131 -0.72 7.38 10.84
CA GLY A 131 -1.44 8.65 10.61
C GLY A 131 -0.51 9.78 10.18
N PHE A 132 0.66 9.46 9.61
CA PHE A 132 1.64 10.48 9.22
C PHE A 132 1.23 11.27 7.98
N LEU A 133 0.32 10.72 7.16
CA LEU A 133 -0.34 11.38 6.04
C LEU A 133 -1.87 11.19 6.20
N PRO A 134 -2.68 12.09 5.61
CA PRO A 134 -4.12 11.85 5.46
C PRO A 134 -4.42 10.57 4.68
N ASP A 135 -5.60 10.01 4.87
CA ASP A 135 -6.05 8.78 4.19
C ASP A 135 -6.39 9.01 2.71
N ASP A 136 -6.96 10.15 2.36
CA ASP A 136 -7.51 10.46 1.04
C ASP A 136 -6.49 11.04 0.02
N ILE A 137 -5.47 11.77 0.48
CA ILE A 137 -4.57 12.48 -0.43
C ILE A 137 -3.62 11.52 -1.14
N GLY A 138 -3.59 11.60 -2.47
CA GLY A 138 -2.56 10.93 -3.28
C GLY A 138 -2.75 9.42 -3.39
N LEU A 139 -3.99 8.94 -3.32
CA LEU A 139 -4.38 7.60 -3.76
C LEU A 139 -4.75 7.59 -5.26
N THR A 140 -4.59 6.45 -5.91
CA THR A 140 -4.93 6.19 -7.31
C THR A 140 -5.29 4.72 -7.48
N GLU A 141 -5.90 4.38 -8.62
CA GLU A 141 -6.17 2.99 -8.97
C GLU A 141 -5.04 2.37 -9.79
N HIS A 142 -4.72 1.11 -9.49
CA HIS A 142 -3.93 0.23 -10.34
C HIS A 142 -4.87 -0.82 -10.95
N ILE A 143 -4.92 -0.88 -12.28
CA ILE A 143 -5.85 -1.74 -13.02
C ILE A 143 -5.17 -3.09 -13.27
N LEU A 144 -5.76 -4.16 -12.73
CA LEU A 144 -5.44 -5.54 -13.06
C LEU A 144 -6.49 -6.09 -14.05
N PRO A 145 -6.26 -7.25 -14.69
CA PRO A 145 -7.16 -7.77 -15.71
C PRO A 145 -8.62 -7.94 -15.27
N LEU A 146 -8.87 -8.22 -13.99
CA LEU A 146 -10.21 -8.55 -13.46
C LEU A 146 -10.75 -7.55 -12.44
N PHE A 147 -9.89 -6.71 -11.86
CA PHE A 147 -10.25 -5.78 -10.80
C PHE A 147 -9.21 -4.66 -10.70
N SER A 148 -9.51 -3.60 -9.95
CA SER A 148 -8.53 -2.57 -9.60
C SER A 148 -8.21 -2.57 -8.11
N LEU A 149 -7.03 -2.05 -7.77
CA LEU A 149 -6.57 -1.85 -6.40
C LEU A 149 -6.33 -0.38 -6.13
N HIS A 150 -6.70 0.09 -4.93
CA HIS A 150 -6.24 1.38 -4.45
C HIS A 150 -4.76 1.29 -4.06
N ILE A 151 -3.95 2.16 -4.66
CA ILE A 151 -2.52 2.26 -4.42
C ILE A 151 -2.11 3.72 -4.19
N SER A 152 -0.97 3.93 -3.55
CA SER A 152 -0.35 5.24 -3.45
C SER A 152 0.09 5.74 -4.82
N SER A 153 -0.15 7.02 -5.08
CA SER A 153 0.55 7.75 -6.15
C SER A 153 2.05 7.77 -5.91
N ARG A 154 2.86 8.04 -6.96
CA ARG A 154 4.32 8.12 -6.84
C ARG A 154 4.78 9.10 -5.75
N GLU A 155 4.09 10.23 -5.61
CA GLU A 155 4.37 11.23 -4.58
C GLU A 155 4.15 10.66 -3.17
N ARG A 156 2.98 10.06 -2.93
CA ARG A 156 2.64 9.47 -1.62
C ARG A 156 3.53 8.27 -1.31
N ALA A 157 3.74 7.40 -2.27
CA ALA A 157 4.53 6.19 -2.15
C ALA A 157 6.00 6.50 -1.78
N MET A 158 6.59 7.56 -2.34
CA MET A 158 7.94 7.98 -1.95
C MET A 158 7.99 8.43 -0.49
N LEU A 159 6.99 9.18 0.00
CA LEU A 159 6.91 9.59 1.40
C LEU A 159 6.70 8.40 2.35
N GLU A 160 5.93 7.40 1.93
CA GLU A 160 5.74 6.13 2.64
C GLU A 160 7.04 5.29 2.69
N MET A 161 7.81 5.25 1.61
CA MET A 161 9.13 4.59 1.62
C MET A 161 10.09 5.28 2.61
N LEU A 162 10.15 6.62 2.61
CA LEU A 162 10.93 7.39 3.59
C LEU A 162 10.42 7.25 5.03
N PHE A 163 9.13 6.97 5.21
CA PHE A 163 8.56 6.69 6.52
C PHE A 163 9.16 5.40 7.10
N LEU A 164 9.39 4.40 6.26
CA LEU A 164 9.97 3.11 6.65
C LEU A 164 11.50 3.11 6.75
N ALA A 165 12.19 4.11 6.20
CA ALA A 165 13.63 4.26 6.32
C ALA A 165 14.08 4.78 7.71
N PRO A 166 15.27 4.39 8.22
CA PRO A 166 16.22 3.44 7.65
C PRO A 166 15.90 1.97 7.98
N GLY A 167 14.72 1.67 8.56
CA GLY A 167 14.42 0.35 9.11
C GLY A 167 14.13 -0.71 8.04
N ALA A 168 13.30 -0.38 7.06
CA ALA A 168 12.96 -1.30 5.96
C ALA A 168 13.75 -1.04 4.67
N PHE A 169 14.23 0.19 4.49
CA PHE A 169 14.96 0.65 3.31
C PHE A 169 16.17 1.46 3.75
N ASP A 170 17.30 1.28 3.05
CA ASP A 170 18.47 2.12 3.29
C ASP A 170 18.24 3.54 2.77
N LEU A 171 18.92 4.53 3.35
CA LEU A 171 18.76 5.92 2.92
C LEU A 171 19.37 6.17 1.54
N MET A 172 20.41 5.45 1.14
CA MET A 172 20.97 5.50 -0.21
C MET A 172 20.00 4.90 -1.23
N GLU A 173 19.36 3.78 -0.90
CA GLU A 173 18.30 3.18 -1.72
C GLU A 173 17.14 4.14 -1.93
N CYS A 174 16.67 4.79 -0.85
CA CYS A 174 15.63 5.82 -0.95
C CYS A 174 16.04 6.98 -1.86
N TYR A 175 17.32 7.40 -1.82
CA TYR A 175 17.82 8.47 -2.66
C TYR A 175 17.88 8.07 -4.14
N GLN A 176 18.34 6.85 -4.46
CA GLN A 176 18.34 6.32 -5.83
C GLN A 176 16.93 6.30 -6.44
N VAL A 177 15.92 5.93 -5.64
CA VAL A 177 14.52 6.03 -6.06
C VAL A 177 14.13 7.49 -6.34
N ILE A 178 14.45 8.42 -5.45
CA ILE A 178 14.16 9.86 -5.64
C ILE A 178 14.84 10.41 -6.90
N GLU A 179 16.09 10.02 -7.18
CA GLU A 179 16.79 10.40 -8.41
C GLU A 179 16.02 9.97 -9.67
N GLY A 180 15.36 8.82 -9.66
CA GLY A 180 14.52 8.35 -10.78
C GLY A 180 13.16 9.06 -10.93
N LEU A 181 12.69 9.80 -9.92
CA LEU A 181 11.36 10.40 -9.89
C LEU A 181 11.29 11.76 -10.60
N ILE A 182 11.64 11.81 -11.88
CA ILE A 182 11.71 13.05 -12.69
C ILE A 182 10.34 13.72 -13.00
N THR A 183 9.22 13.03 -12.77
CA THR A 183 7.87 13.50 -13.20
C THR A 183 6.83 13.57 -12.07
N LEU A 184 7.25 13.87 -10.84
CA LEU A 184 6.32 14.13 -9.74
C LEU A 184 5.48 15.39 -9.99
N ARG A 185 4.21 15.36 -9.57
CA ARG A 185 3.26 16.47 -9.66
C ARG A 185 3.48 17.42 -8.49
N PRO A 186 4.01 18.64 -8.71
CA PRO A 186 4.36 19.55 -7.61
C PRO A 186 3.17 19.91 -6.71
N LYS A 187 1.98 20.10 -7.28
CA LYS A 187 0.78 20.46 -6.52
C LYS A 187 0.37 19.37 -5.52
N LEU A 188 0.35 18.11 -5.95
CA LEU A 188 0.02 17.00 -5.07
C LEU A 188 1.11 16.78 -4.02
N LEU A 189 2.37 16.84 -4.44
CA LEU A 189 3.51 16.71 -3.54
C LEU A 189 3.52 17.81 -2.46
N GLN A 190 3.20 19.05 -2.83
CA GLN A 190 3.05 20.16 -1.90
C GLN A 190 1.96 19.87 -0.87
N GLN A 191 0.78 19.41 -1.30
CA GLN A 191 -0.32 19.04 -0.40
C GLN A 191 0.09 17.95 0.59
N LEU A 192 0.73 16.89 0.09
CA LEU A 192 1.23 15.79 0.92
C LEU A 192 2.28 16.27 1.92
N LEU A 193 3.27 17.08 1.51
CA LEU A 193 4.33 17.57 2.38
C LEU A 193 3.81 18.51 3.47
N VAL A 194 2.84 19.38 3.15
CA VAL A 194 2.19 20.26 4.13
C VAL A 194 1.37 19.44 5.14
N ALA A 195 0.61 18.44 4.67
CA ALA A 195 -0.20 17.59 5.53
C ALA A 195 0.62 16.54 6.32
N CYS A 196 1.88 16.30 5.92
CA CYS A 196 2.73 15.29 6.52
C CYS A 196 3.09 15.64 7.97
N ARG A 197 2.72 14.77 8.90
CA ARG A 197 3.00 14.91 10.35
C ARG A 197 4.40 14.41 10.71
N SER A 198 5.07 13.66 9.84
CA SER A 198 6.42 13.16 10.08
C SER A 198 7.48 14.17 9.66
N VAL A 199 8.09 14.82 10.65
CA VAL A 199 9.24 15.72 10.42
C VAL A 199 10.41 14.99 9.77
N LYS A 200 10.64 13.71 10.12
CA LYS A 200 11.67 12.87 9.49
C LYS A 200 11.47 12.79 7.97
N VAL A 201 10.25 12.44 7.55
CA VAL A 201 9.90 12.26 6.14
C VAL A 201 10.05 13.57 5.38
N LYS A 202 9.52 14.68 5.91
CA LYS A 202 9.64 16.01 5.28
C LYS A 202 11.09 16.40 5.04
N ARG A 203 11.95 16.26 6.06
CA ARG A 203 13.37 16.64 5.96
C ARG A 203 14.15 15.75 5.01
N LEU A 204 13.96 14.43 5.09
CA LEU A 204 14.59 13.47 4.17
C LEU A 204 14.19 13.75 2.73
N PHE A 205 12.88 13.91 2.49
CA PHE A 205 12.37 14.16 1.14
C PHE A 205 12.94 15.44 0.56
N LEU A 206 12.87 16.56 1.29
CA LEU A 206 13.36 17.85 0.80
C LEU A 206 14.88 17.83 0.55
N PHE A 207 15.64 17.22 1.45
CA PHE A 207 17.09 17.06 1.28
C PHE A 207 17.43 16.26 0.01
N MET A 208 16.83 15.08 -0.14
CA MET A 208 17.11 14.18 -1.26
C MET A 208 16.61 14.75 -2.59
N ALA A 209 15.42 15.36 -2.60
CA ALA A 209 14.85 15.99 -3.79
C ALA A 209 15.66 17.22 -4.25
N GLU A 210 16.16 18.02 -3.31
CA GLU A 210 17.05 19.14 -3.64
C GLU A 210 18.38 18.64 -4.21
N LYS A 211 18.97 17.61 -3.60
CA LYS A 211 20.22 17.00 -4.09
C LYS A 211 20.04 16.41 -5.50
N ALA A 212 18.92 15.74 -5.76
CA ALA A 212 18.60 15.20 -7.08
C ALA A 212 18.33 16.29 -8.15
N ASN A 213 18.15 17.55 -7.73
CA ASN A 213 18.02 18.73 -8.59
C ASN A 213 16.93 18.60 -9.68
N HIS A 214 15.78 18.02 -9.31
CA HIS A 214 14.68 17.85 -10.26
C HIS A 214 13.98 19.18 -10.59
N PRO A 215 13.55 19.42 -11.85
CA PRO A 215 12.86 20.64 -12.25
C PRO A 215 11.58 20.93 -11.43
N TRP A 216 10.87 19.89 -11.01
CA TRP A 216 9.65 20.02 -10.21
C TRP A 216 9.90 20.52 -8.78
N PHE A 217 11.12 20.38 -8.24
CA PHE A 217 11.46 20.81 -6.89
C PHE A 217 11.34 22.33 -6.73
N SER A 218 11.78 23.09 -7.74
CA SER A 218 11.68 24.56 -7.76
C SER A 218 10.25 25.09 -7.71
N ARG A 219 9.25 24.24 -8.01
CA ARG A 219 7.83 24.58 -7.98
C ARG A 219 7.19 24.35 -6.60
N LEU A 220 7.94 23.82 -5.63
CA LEU A 220 7.48 23.67 -4.26
C LEU A 220 7.68 24.96 -3.47
N ASN A 221 6.67 25.36 -2.71
CA ASN A 221 6.81 26.39 -1.68
C ASN A 221 7.34 25.74 -0.39
N THR A 222 8.66 25.58 -0.31
CA THR A 222 9.33 24.97 0.84
C THR A 222 9.12 25.75 2.15
N GLY A 223 8.91 27.06 2.09
CA GLY A 223 8.63 27.90 3.26
C GLY A 223 7.29 27.59 3.93
N SER A 224 6.34 26.98 3.22
CA SER A 224 5.05 26.55 3.78
C SER A 224 5.09 25.15 4.42
N ILE A 225 6.21 24.43 4.30
CA ILE A 225 6.37 23.08 4.84
C ILE A 225 7.04 23.19 6.20
N ASP A 226 6.31 22.86 7.27
CA ASP A 226 6.88 22.82 8.61
C ASP A 226 7.86 21.65 8.74
N ILE A 227 9.16 21.91 8.64
CA ILE A 227 10.20 20.90 8.86
C ILE A 227 10.54 20.70 10.34
N GLY A 228 9.76 21.24 11.28
CA GLY A 228 9.96 21.10 12.72
C GLY A 228 11.28 21.67 13.23
N ARG A 229 11.53 21.51 14.53
CA ARG A 229 12.73 22.03 15.21
C ARG A 229 13.62 20.91 15.75
N GLY A 230 14.87 21.24 16.04
CA GLY A 230 15.85 20.35 16.65
C GLY A 230 16.57 19.45 15.65
N LYS A 231 17.75 18.97 16.04
CA LYS A 231 18.58 18.07 15.23
C LYS A 231 17.98 16.66 15.27
N ARG A 232 17.99 15.96 14.13
CA ARG A 232 17.61 14.53 14.07
C ARG A 232 18.77 13.71 13.54
N CYS A 233 19.28 12.83 14.40
CA CYS A 233 20.34 11.90 14.04
C CYS A 233 19.71 10.61 13.50
N LEU A 234 19.79 10.37 12.19
CA LEU A 234 19.23 9.15 11.58
C LEU A 234 20.23 7.98 11.58
N VAL A 235 21.53 8.30 11.64
CA VAL A 235 22.64 7.34 11.69
C VAL A 235 23.76 7.88 12.59
N LYS A 236 24.46 7.00 13.31
CA LYS A 236 25.47 7.40 14.32
C LYS A 236 26.68 8.11 13.73
N ASP A 237 27.22 7.64 12.61
CA ASP A 237 28.47 8.13 12.01
C ASP A 237 28.26 8.96 10.73
N GLY A 238 27.09 9.59 10.62
CA GLY A 238 26.72 10.39 9.46
C GLY A 238 27.36 11.78 9.45
N ALA A 239 26.98 12.55 8.43
CA ALA A 239 27.31 13.96 8.31
C ALA A 239 26.05 14.82 8.47
N PHE A 240 26.23 15.97 9.12
CA PHE A 240 25.13 16.86 9.46
C PHE A 240 24.83 17.83 8.32
N VAL A 241 23.59 17.82 7.85
CA VAL A 241 23.06 18.72 6.82
C VAL A 241 22.33 19.86 7.50
N LYS A 242 23.03 20.99 7.67
CA LYS A 242 22.55 22.17 8.42
C LYS A 242 21.20 22.70 7.92
N LYS A 243 20.98 22.74 6.60
CA LYS A 243 19.74 23.28 6.00
C LYS A 243 18.47 22.55 6.47
N TYR A 244 18.57 21.25 6.74
CA TYR A 244 17.44 20.41 7.11
C TYR A 244 17.51 19.88 8.55
N ASP A 245 18.53 20.26 9.32
CA ASP A 245 18.78 19.76 10.67
C ASP A 245 18.75 18.22 10.79
N ILE A 246 19.33 17.52 9.80
CA ILE A 246 19.42 16.05 9.77
C ILE A 246 20.86 15.56 9.70
N THR A 247 21.14 14.44 10.33
CA THR A 247 22.38 13.67 10.12
C THR A 247 22.06 12.48 9.23
N VAL A 248 22.72 12.38 8.08
CA VAL A 248 22.55 11.33 7.07
C VAL A 248 23.88 10.62 6.79
N PRO A 249 23.88 9.40 6.23
CA PRO A 249 25.09 8.72 5.76
C PRO A 249 25.99 9.63 4.91
N ARG A 250 27.32 9.52 5.06
CA ARG A 250 28.28 10.39 4.37
C ARG A 250 28.27 10.20 2.85
N ASN A 251 28.01 8.97 2.40
CA ASN A 251 27.85 8.64 0.97
C ASN A 251 26.64 9.32 0.31
N LEU A 252 25.67 9.84 1.09
CA LEU A 252 24.60 10.67 0.55
C LEU A 252 25.03 12.12 0.30
N LEU A 253 26.18 12.54 0.80
CA LEU A 253 26.71 13.89 0.56
C LEU A 253 27.73 13.96 -0.57
N SER A 254 28.38 12.84 -0.89
CA SER A 254 29.26 12.70 -2.04
C SER A 254 28.55 12.84 -3.38
#